data_AF-A0A947VT83-F1
#
_entry.id   AF-A0A947VT83-F1
#
_cell.length_a   1.000
_cell.length_b   1.000
_cell.length_c   1.000
_cell.angle_alpha   90.00
_cell.angle_beta   90.00
_cell.angle_gamma   90.00
#
_symmetry.space_group_name_H-M   'P 1'
#
loop_
_entity.id
_entity.type
_entity.pdbx_description
1 polymer ?
#
loop_
_entity_poly.entity_id
_entity_poly.type
_entity_poly.pdbx_seq_one_letter_code
_entity_poly.pdbx_strand_id
1 'polypeptide(L)'
;MATTETLKNERMETLFLLTLLATLVQAGFILWDLVTLFPAVEKLLGLAKPNTIYASALMSNLYLALLGAYAGYKEFQRWTDSAQPQDLPDAQTTRFKRGELIVSSWIILAIFAIALWQLQLISRLPNELFRTAFQSFGILFGTYASKGLFSKAKSKDTKIAQDSTQKVIDYVKSNGSIDTETCQKFCLISRFRAYRLLKRLESEGTLKKEGAGKRARYVLATAQ
;
A
#
# COMPACT_ATOMS: atom_id res chain seq x y z
N MET A 1 -23.15 -8.41 -16.95
CA MET A 1 -22.18 -9.20 -16.16
C MET A 1 -21.11 -8.25 -15.66
N ALA A 2 -21.07 -7.99 -14.35
CA ALA A 2 -19.99 -7.21 -13.74
C ALA A 2 -18.69 -8.02 -13.83
N THR A 3 -17.60 -7.43 -14.30
CA THR A 3 -16.28 -8.08 -14.35
C THR A 3 -15.78 -8.34 -12.93
N THR A 4 -15.05 -9.43 -12.70
CA THR A 4 -14.53 -9.79 -11.37
C THR A 4 -13.74 -8.67 -10.67
N GLU A 5 -13.16 -7.74 -11.44
CA GLU A 5 -12.49 -6.56 -10.90
C GLU A 5 -13.43 -5.51 -10.30
N THR A 6 -14.64 -5.31 -10.84
CA THR A 6 -15.58 -4.30 -10.31
C THR A 6 -16.15 -4.75 -8.97
N LEU A 7 -16.48 -6.05 -8.87
CA LEU A 7 -16.92 -6.70 -7.62
C LEU A 7 -15.85 -6.64 -6.52
N LYS A 8 -14.56 -6.77 -6.89
CA LYS A 8 -13.43 -6.63 -5.97
C LYS A 8 -13.30 -5.20 -5.44
N ASN A 9 -13.52 -4.21 -6.32
CA ASN A 9 -13.47 -2.79 -5.94
C ASN A 9 -14.62 -2.38 -5.01
N GLU A 10 -15.84 -2.83 -5.26
CA GLU A 10 -16.99 -2.52 -4.40
C GLU A 10 -16.80 -3.06 -2.98
N ARG A 11 -16.37 -4.32 -2.84
CA ARG A 11 -16.10 -4.92 -1.52
C ARG A 11 -15.06 -4.14 -0.73
N MET A 12 -14.06 -3.59 -1.40
CA MET A 12 -13.02 -2.77 -0.77
C MET A 12 -13.55 -1.42 -0.29
N GLU A 13 -14.45 -0.82 -1.04
CA GLU A 13 -15.11 0.42 -0.64
C GLU A 13 -16.01 0.20 0.57
N THR A 14 -16.75 -0.92 0.61
CA THR A 14 -17.57 -1.28 1.78
C THR A 14 -16.72 -1.50 3.03
N LEU A 15 -15.60 -2.23 2.93
CA LEU A 15 -14.68 -2.41 4.06
C LEU A 15 -14.05 -1.08 4.52
N PHE A 16 -13.74 -0.18 3.59
CA PHE A 16 -13.24 1.14 3.92
C PHE A 16 -14.31 2.00 4.63
N LEU A 17 -15.56 1.98 4.17
CA LEU A 17 -16.65 2.72 4.82
C LEU A 17 -16.95 2.16 6.21
N LEU A 18 -16.91 0.83 6.38
CA LEU A 18 -17.08 0.20 7.69
C LEU A 18 -15.96 0.56 8.66
N THR A 19 -14.70 0.55 8.21
CA THR A 19 -13.57 1.01 9.03
C THR A 19 -13.69 2.48 9.40
N LEU A 20 -14.11 3.34 8.47
CA LEU A 20 -14.34 4.76 8.72
C LEU A 20 -15.47 4.98 9.75
N LEU A 21 -16.60 4.30 9.59
CA LEU A 21 -17.73 4.37 10.54
C LEU A 21 -17.29 3.93 11.94
N ALA A 22 -16.61 2.79 12.05
CA ALA A 22 -16.10 2.28 13.31
C ALA A 22 -15.13 3.27 13.97
N THR A 23 -14.28 3.93 13.16
CA THR A 23 -13.37 4.97 13.64
C THR A 23 -14.12 6.15 14.26
N LEU A 24 -15.14 6.66 13.57
CA LEU A 24 -15.91 7.82 14.04
C LEU A 24 -16.67 7.50 15.32
N VAL A 25 -17.27 6.32 15.40
CA VAL A 25 -17.97 5.84 16.61
C VAL A 25 -17.00 5.74 17.78
N GLN A 26 -15.83 5.09 17.58
CA GLN A 26 -14.83 4.96 18.64
C GLN A 26 -14.27 6.32 19.08
N ALA A 27 -14.00 7.23 18.14
CA ALA A 27 -13.56 8.59 18.45
C ALA A 27 -14.61 9.33 19.30
N GLY A 28 -15.90 9.17 18.97
CA GLY A 28 -17.00 9.73 19.77
C GLY A 28 -17.00 9.22 21.22
N PHE A 29 -16.84 7.90 21.42
CA PHE A 29 -16.75 7.32 22.77
C PHE A 29 -15.54 7.82 23.56
N ILE A 30 -14.37 7.94 22.92
CA ILE A 30 -13.17 8.43 23.60
C ILE A 30 -13.27 9.92 23.91
N LEU A 31 -13.83 10.73 23.01
CA LEU A 31 -14.09 12.14 23.27
C LEU A 31 -15.09 12.31 24.42
N TRP A 32 -16.14 11.48 24.46
CA TRP A 32 -17.07 11.44 25.58
C TRP A 32 -16.37 11.09 26.89
N ASP A 33 -15.54 10.04 26.91
CA ASP A 33 -14.74 9.67 28.08
C ASP A 33 -13.80 10.83 28.50
N LEU A 34 -13.16 11.52 27.55
CA LEU A 34 -12.33 12.70 27.84
C LEU A 34 -13.13 13.85 28.46
N VAL A 35 -14.33 14.15 27.95
CA VAL A 35 -15.21 15.21 28.47
C VAL A 35 -15.66 14.89 29.90
N THR A 36 -15.98 13.63 30.18
CA THR A 36 -16.39 13.21 31.54
C THR A 36 -15.26 13.21 32.56
N LEU A 37 -13.99 13.29 32.12
CA LEU A 37 -12.82 13.41 33.00
C LEU A 37 -12.54 14.84 33.47
N PHE A 38 -13.28 15.85 32.97
CA PHE A 38 -13.17 17.23 33.43
C PHE A 38 -13.90 17.41 34.78
N PRO A 39 -13.22 17.96 35.81
CA PRO A 39 -13.81 18.11 37.15
C PRO A 39 -15.09 18.94 37.20
N ALA A 40 -15.21 19.93 36.30
CA ALA A 40 -16.40 20.78 36.19
C ALA A 40 -17.62 19.99 35.68
N VAL A 41 -17.40 19.05 34.77
CA VAL A 41 -18.46 18.20 34.19
C VAL A 41 -18.94 17.17 35.21
N GLU A 42 -18.02 16.59 35.99
CA GLU A 42 -18.34 15.68 37.09
C GLU A 42 -19.26 16.36 38.13
N LYS A 43 -18.94 17.61 38.51
CA LYS A 43 -19.78 18.41 39.42
C LYS A 43 -21.13 18.80 38.83
N LEU A 44 -21.18 19.09 37.53
CA LEU A 44 -22.40 19.55 36.86
C LEU A 44 -23.41 18.42 36.63
N LEU A 45 -22.94 17.24 36.21
CA LEU A 45 -23.81 16.16 35.79
C LEU A 45 -24.17 15.17 36.91
N GLY A 46 -23.46 15.20 38.05
CA GLY A 46 -23.73 14.30 39.17
C GLY A 46 -23.67 12.81 38.80
N LEU A 47 -23.02 12.48 37.68
CA LEU A 47 -22.98 11.13 37.14
C LEU A 47 -22.05 10.27 37.99
N ALA A 48 -22.59 9.21 38.59
CA ALA A 48 -21.77 8.14 39.15
C ALA A 48 -20.85 7.57 38.05
N LYS A 49 -19.55 7.38 38.35
CA LYS A 49 -18.52 6.89 37.41
C LYS A 49 -19.08 5.75 36.56
N PRO A 50 -19.42 6.00 35.28
CA PRO A 50 -20.06 4.97 34.49
C PRO A 50 -19.04 3.88 34.16
N ASN A 51 -19.52 2.64 34.00
CA ASN A 51 -18.75 1.49 33.51
C ASN A 51 -18.40 1.63 32.01
N THR A 52 -18.03 2.83 31.54
CA THR A 52 -17.73 3.14 30.12
C THR A 52 -16.50 2.39 29.58
N ILE A 53 -15.68 1.84 30.48
CA ILE A 53 -14.44 1.11 30.17
C ILE A 53 -14.68 -0.10 29.24
N TYR A 54 -15.81 -0.79 29.37
CA TYR A 54 -16.08 -1.99 28.55
C TYR A 54 -16.47 -1.66 27.10
N ALA A 55 -17.22 -0.59 26.89
CA ALA A 55 -17.66 -0.18 25.56
C ALA A 55 -16.49 0.36 24.72
N SER A 56 -15.60 1.15 25.33
CA SER A 56 -14.43 1.72 24.64
C SER A 56 -13.39 0.65 24.29
N ALA A 57 -13.15 -0.33 25.17
CA ALA A 57 -12.25 -1.44 24.90
C ALA A 57 -12.75 -2.36 23.77
N LEU A 58 -14.05 -2.68 23.75
CA LEU A 58 -14.66 -3.50 22.70
C LEU A 58 -14.60 -2.80 21.33
N MET A 59 -14.92 -1.51 21.30
CA MET A 59 -14.84 -0.71 20.06
C MET A 59 -13.40 -0.51 19.58
N SER A 60 -12.44 -0.34 20.50
CA SER A 60 -11.01 -0.30 20.19
C SER A 60 -10.55 -1.58 19.52
N ASN A 61 -10.89 -2.74 20.08
CA ASN A 61 -10.53 -4.04 19.49
C ASN A 61 -11.20 -4.25 18.12
N LEU A 62 -12.47 -3.83 17.95
CA LEU A 62 -13.19 -3.95 16.68
C LEU A 62 -12.57 -3.08 15.59
N TYR A 63 -12.25 -1.82 15.92
CA TYR A 63 -11.53 -0.92 15.02
C TYR A 63 -10.19 -1.49 14.60
N LEU A 64 -9.41 -2.00 15.55
CA LEU A 64 -8.10 -2.60 15.29
C LEU A 64 -8.20 -3.84 14.41
N ALA A 65 -9.20 -4.70 14.63
CA ALA A 65 -9.45 -5.86 13.80
C ALA A 65 -9.80 -5.46 12.36
N LEU A 66 -10.66 -4.46 12.17
CA LEU A 66 -11.05 -3.96 10.85
C LEU A 66 -9.89 -3.25 10.13
N LEU A 67 -9.11 -2.45 10.86
CA LEU A 67 -7.94 -1.75 10.33
C LEU A 67 -6.83 -2.74 9.94
N GLY A 68 -6.59 -3.74 10.79
CA GLY A 68 -5.65 -4.84 10.53
C GLY A 68 -6.06 -5.68 9.33
N ALA A 69 -7.33 -6.04 9.22
CA ALA A 69 -7.87 -6.75 8.05
C ALA A 69 -7.71 -5.94 6.76
N TYR A 70 -7.98 -4.62 6.81
CA TYR A 70 -7.79 -3.72 5.68
C TYR A 70 -6.32 -3.59 5.28
N ALA A 71 -5.42 -3.37 6.24
CA ALA A 71 -3.99 -3.23 5.99
C ALA A 71 -3.38 -4.55 5.47
N GLY A 72 -3.73 -5.68 6.09
CA GLY A 72 -3.25 -7.01 5.70
C GLY A 72 -3.69 -7.41 4.29
N TYR A 73 -4.96 -7.21 3.96
CA TYR A 73 -5.47 -7.46 2.59
C TYR A 73 -4.75 -6.60 1.54
N LYS A 74 -4.47 -5.34 1.88
CA LYS A 74 -3.78 -4.41 0.98
C LYS A 74 -2.32 -4.79 0.74
N GLU A 75 -1.59 -5.19 1.79
CA GLU A 75 -0.21 -5.65 1.64
C GLU A 75 -0.14 -6.97 0.87
N PHE A 76 -1.12 -7.86 1.08
CA PHE A 76 -1.28 -9.05 0.25
C PHE A 76 -1.50 -8.72 -1.22
N GLN A 77 -2.40 -7.76 -1.55
CA GLN A 77 -2.57 -7.29 -2.92
C GLN A 77 -1.29 -6.73 -3.52
N ARG A 78 -0.51 -5.98 -2.73
CA ARG A 78 0.76 -5.43 -3.18
C ARG A 78 1.74 -6.53 -3.58
N TRP A 79 1.78 -7.62 -2.82
CA TRP A 79 2.63 -8.77 -3.12
C TRP A 79 2.15 -9.55 -4.35
N THR A 80 0.83 -9.68 -4.54
CA THR A 80 0.26 -10.35 -5.72
C THR A 80 0.39 -9.51 -7.00
N ASP A 81 0.14 -8.21 -6.92
CA ASP A 81 0.14 -7.31 -8.08
C ASP A 81 1.58 -6.96 -8.53
N SER A 82 2.56 -7.01 -7.63
CA SER A 82 3.99 -6.89 -7.99
C SER A 82 4.49 -8.01 -8.92
N ALA A 83 3.71 -9.09 -9.12
CA ALA A 83 4.01 -10.13 -10.10
C ALA A 83 3.59 -9.76 -11.54
N GLN A 84 2.80 -8.70 -11.74
CA GLN A 84 2.39 -8.22 -13.05
C GLN A 84 3.17 -6.97 -13.49
N PRO A 85 3.75 -6.95 -14.70
CA PRO A 85 4.37 -5.75 -15.25
C PRO A 85 3.28 -4.69 -15.49
N GLN A 86 3.58 -3.47 -15.06
CA GLN A 86 2.68 -2.33 -14.93
C GLN A 86 2.17 -1.82 -16.28
N ASP A 87 0.84 -1.74 -16.45
CA ASP A 87 0.18 -0.90 -17.47
C ASP A 87 -1.18 -0.34 -16.99
N LEU A 88 -1.49 -0.33 -15.69
CA LEU A 88 -2.73 0.31 -15.19
C LEU A 88 -2.47 1.66 -14.49
N PRO A 89 -3.28 2.69 -14.81
CA PRO A 89 -3.04 4.07 -14.42
C PRO A 89 -3.37 4.33 -12.94
N ASP A 90 -2.82 5.44 -12.45
CA ASP A 90 -2.71 6.00 -11.10
C ASP A 90 -3.91 5.99 -10.11
N ALA A 91 -5.01 5.29 -10.40
CA ALA A 91 -6.19 5.20 -9.54
C ALA A 91 -5.91 4.60 -8.14
N GLN A 92 -4.83 3.82 -7.97
CA GLN A 92 -4.42 3.32 -6.66
C GLN A 92 -3.70 4.38 -5.80
N THR A 93 -3.12 5.42 -6.39
CA THR A 93 -2.36 6.45 -5.65
C THR A 93 -3.28 7.40 -4.87
N THR A 94 -4.44 7.75 -5.42
CA THR A 94 -5.43 8.62 -4.77
C THR A 94 -6.14 7.93 -3.59
N ARG A 95 -6.39 6.61 -3.70
CA ARG A 95 -6.93 5.79 -2.60
C ARG A 95 -5.97 5.70 -1.42
N PHE A 96 -4.66 5.83 -1.64
CA PHE A 96 -3.64 5.75 -0.61
C PHE A 96 -3.72 6.89 0.42
N LYS A 97 -4.18 8.07 0.01
CA LYS A 97 -4.29 9.24 0.90
C LYS A 97 -5.36 9.07 1.98
N ARG A 98 -6.41 8.28 1.74
CA ARG A 98 -7.57 8.19 2.66
C ARG A 98 -7.28 7.39 3.93
N GLY A 99 -6.61 6.24 3.83
CA GLY A 99 -6.24 5.44 5.00
C GLY A 99 -5.18 6.13 5.87
N GLU A 100 -4.26 6.85 5.24
CA GLU A 100 -3.24 7.63 5.95
C GLU A 100 -3.84 8.79 6.75
N LEU A 101 -4.89 9.45 6.24
CA LEU A 101 -5.64 10.47 6.97
C LEU A 101 -6.28 9.91 8.25
N ILE A 102 -6.89 8.72 8.18
CA ILE A 102 -7.51 8.07 9.33
C ILE A 102 -6.48 7.81 10.43
N VAL A 103 -5.32 7.24 10.05
CA VAL A 103 -4.28 6.93 11.03
C VAL A 103 -3.61 8.20 11.58
N SER A 104 -3.38 9.20 10.74
CA SER A 104 -2.84 10.50 11.16
C SER A 104 -3.78 11.22 12.14
N SER A 105 -5.10 11.11 11.92
CA SER A 105 -6.11 11.67 12.83
C SER A 105 -5.99 11.07 14.24
N TRP A 106 -5.77 9.76 14.38
CA TRP A 106 -5.56 9.11 15.68
C TRP A 106 -4.28 9.56 16.38
N ILE A 107 -3.20 9.78 15.63
CA ILE A 107 -1.95 10.31 16.19
C ILE A 107 -2.18 11.72 16.72
N ILE A 108 -2.88 12.58 15.97
CA ILE A 108 -3.24 13.94 16.40
C ILE A 108 -4.11 13.90 17.66
N LEU A 109 -5.13 13.04 17.69
CA LEU A 109 -5.99 12.85 18.85
C LEU A 109 -5.19 12.41 20.10
N ALA A 110 -4.23 11.50 19.92
CA ALA A 110 -3.34 11.05 20.99
C ALA A 110 -2.46 12.19 21.53
N ILE A 111 -1.84 12.96 20.64
CA ILE A 111 -1.03 14.13 21.02
C ILE A 111 -1.89 15.16 21.76
N PHE A 112 -3.11 15.41 21.28
CA PHE A 112 -4.03 16.34 21.92
C PHE A 112 -4.40 15.90 23.35
N ALA A 113 -4.75 14.63 23.55
CA ALA A 113 -5.05 14.13 24.89
C ALA A 113 -3.83 14.21 25.83
N ILE A 114 -2.62 13.90 25.32
CA ILE A 114 -1.38 14.05 26.10
C ILE A 114 -1.15 15.51 26.50
N ALA A 115 -1.42 16.46 25.60
CA ALA A 115 -1.31 17.89 25.90
C ALA A 115 -2.31 18.32 27.00
N LEU A 116 -3.57 17.86 26.93
CA LEU A 116 -4.56 18.12 27.98
C LEU A 116 -4.13 17.56 29.34
N TRP A 117 -3.52 16.37 29.35
CA TRP A 117 -3.00 15.77 30.57
C TRP A 117 -1.79 16.53 31.13
N GLN A 118 -0.86 16.95 30.27
CA GLN A 118 0.29 17.79 30.64
C GLN A 118 -0.13 19.13 31.26
N LEU A 119 -1.21 19.73 30.75
CA LEU A 119 -1.79 20.96 31.29
C LEU A 119 -2.62 20.74 32.58
N GLN A 120 -2.66 19.50 33.09
CA GLN A 120 -3.46 19.09 34.25
C GLN A 120 -4.97 19.39 34.12
N LEU A 121 -5.46 19.55 32.88
CA LEU A 121 -6.89 19.76 32.60
C LEU A 121 -7.68 18.45 32.76
N ILE A 122 -7.01 17.32 32.59
CA ILE A 122 -7.55 15.98 32.82
C ILE A 122 -6.66 15.23 33.81
N SER A 123 -7.29 14.45 34.69
CA SER A 123 -6.63 13.76 35.80
C SER A 123 -5.87 12.49 35.39
N ARG A 124 -6.25 11.88 34.27
CA ARG A 124 -5.65 10.63 33.77
C ARG A 124 -5.85 10.50 32.27
N LEU A 125 -4.91 9.82 31.61
CA LEU A 125 -5.05 9.49 30.19
C LEU A 125 -5.78 8.15 30.01
N PRO A 126 -6.70 8.00 29.05
CA PRO A 126 -7.30 6.71 28.73
C PRO A 126 -6.27 5.73 28.15
N ASN A 127 -6.09 4.57 28.78
CA ASN A 127 -5.15 3.53 28.31
C ASN A 127 -5.45 3.03 26.89
N GLU A 128 -6.73 3.00 26.52
CA GLU A 128 -7.16 2.58 25.18
C GLU A 128 -6.64 3.51 24.07
N LEU A 129 -6.52 4.82 24.36
CA LEU A 129 -6.01 5.79 23.40
C LEU A 129 -4.55 5.47 23.01
N PHE A 130 -3.70 5.17 23.99
CA PHE A 130 -2.31 4.79 23.74
C PHE A 130 -2.23 3.47 22.96
N ARG A 131 -3.04 2.48 23.34
CA ARG A 131 -3.04 1.18 22.67
C ARG A 131 -3.43 1.30 21.21
N THR A 132 -4.50 2.05 20.90
CA THR A 132 -4.93 2.31 19.52
C THR A 132 -3.85 3.11 18.78
N ALA A 133 -3.32 4.18 19.35
CA ALA A 133 -2.32 5.03 18.71
C ALA A 133 -1.01 4.28 18.37
N PHE A 134 -0.51 3.43 19.27
CA PHE A 134 0.72 2.68 19.05
C PHE A 134 0.55 1.60 17.98
N GLN A 135 -0.60 0.93 17.94
CA GLN A 135 -0.90 -0.06 16.91
C GLN A 135 -1.11 0.58 15.53
N SER A 136 -1.82 1.71 15.50
CA SER A 136 -1.94 2.60 14.35
C SER A 136 -0.57 3.02 13.81
N PHE A 137 0.34 3.42 14.70
CA PHE A 137 1.72 3.74 14.35
C PHE A 137 2.46 2.54 13.74
N GLY A 138 2.32 1.35 14.32
CA GLY A 138 2.91 0.11 13.80
C GLY A 138 2.48 -0.19 12.36
N ILE A 139 1.21 0.04 12.02
CA ILE A 139 0.67 -0.15 10.67
C ILE A 139 1.28 0.86 9.68
N LEU A 140 1.37 2.14 10.07
CA LEU A 140 2.02 3.16 9.24
C LEU A 140 3.50 2.83 9.03
N PHE A 141 4.21 2.52 10.11
CA PHE A 141 5.62 2.18 10.05
C PHE A 141 5.87 0.98 9.14
N GLY A 142 5.09 -0.10 9.28
CA GLY A 142 5.17 -1.27 8.39
C GLY A 142 4.90 -0.92 6.93
N THR A 143 3.91 -0.07 6.67
CA THR A 143 3.58 0.40 5.30
C THR A 143 4.72 1.21 4.69
N TYR A 144 5.31 2.14 5.46
CA TYR A 144 6.41 2.99 5.03
C TYR A 144 7.72 2.19 4.83
N ALA A 145 8.04 1.30 5.77
CA ALA A 145 9.19 0.40 5.67
C ALA A 145 9.08 -0.51 4.44
N SER A 146 7.89 -1.10 4.19
CA SER A 146 7.60 -1.89 2.99
C SER A 146 7.83 -1.07 1.72
N LYS A 147 7.27 0.15 1.64
CA LYS A 147 7.52 1.06 0.49
C LYS A 147 9.00 1.34 0.27
N GLY A 148 9.78 1.54 1.32
CA GLY A 148 11.22 1.77 1.25
C GLY A 148 11.98 0.58 0.66
N LEU A 149 11.61 -0.65 1.06
CA LEU A 149 12.23 -1.87 0.53
C LEU A 149 11.85 -2.14 -0.93
N PHE A 150 10.56 -2.01 -1.27
CA PHE A 150 10.08 -2.27 -2.63
C PHE A 150 10.56 -1.21 -3.64
N SER A 151 10.66 0.06 -3.25
CA SER A 151 11.21 1.10 -4.15
C SER A 151 12.69 0.85 -4.46
N LYS A 152 13.48 0.43 -3.47
CA LYS A 152 14.88 0.03 -3.67
C LYS A 152 14.99 -1.19 -4.60
N ALA A 153 14.19 -2.24 -4.37
CA ALA A 153 14.17 -3.42 -5.23
C ALA A 153 13.79 -3.08 -6.67
N LYS A 154 12.73 -2.27 -6.85
CA LYS A 154 12.26 -1.82 -8.17
C LYS A 154 13.32 -0.98 -8.89
N SER A 155 13.99 -0.06 -8.21
CA SER A 155 15.05 0.75 -8.80
C SER A 155 16.23 -0.08 -9.30
N LYS A 156 16.57 -1.15 -8.58
CA LYS A 156 17.64 -2.09 -8.96
C LYS A 156 17.23 -2.89 -10.19
N ASP A 157 16.00 -3.39 -10.23
CA ASP A 157 15.48 -4.12 -11.39
C ASP A 157 15.35 -3.25 -12.65
N THR A 158 14.96 -1.98 -12.52
CA THR A 158 14.89 -1.02 -13.64
C THR A 158 16.29 -0.74 -14.20
N LYS A 159 17.30 -0.53 -13.34
CA LYS A 159 18.68 -0.35 -13.79
C LYS A 159 19.23 -1.57 -14.52
N ILE A 160 18.99 -2.78 -14.00
CA ILE A 160 19.39 -4.03 -14.65
C ILE A 160 18.67 -4.19 -16.00
N ALA A 161 17.38 -3.83 -16.07
CA ALA A 161 16.62 -3.89 -17.31
C ALA A 161 17.17 -2.90 -18.37
N GLN A 162 17.48 -1.66 -17.98
CA GLN A 162 18.06 -0.67 -18.90
C GLN A 162 19.44 -1.08 -19.42
N ASP A 163 20.31 -1.60 -18.55
CA ASP A 163 21.62 -2.13 -18.94
C ASP A 163 21.50 -3.32 -19.89
N SER A 164 20.53 -4.22 -19.63
CA SER A 164 20.25 -5.36 -20.50
C SER A 164 19.69 -4.93 -21.85
N THR A 165 18.79 -3.92 -21.88
CA THR A 165 18.26 -3.36 -23.12
C THR A 165 19.37 -2.82 -24.01
N GLN A 166 20.27 -2.01 -23.45
CA GLN A 166 21.38 -1.43 -24.20
C GLN A 166 22.30 -2.51 -24.77
N LYS A 167 22.65 -3.51 -23.95
CA LYS A 167 23.44 -4.67 -24.37
C LYS A 167 22.81 -5.43 -25.53
N VAL A 168 21.49 -5.66 -25.49
CA VAL A 168 20.77 -6.34 -26.59
C VAL A 168 20.82 -5.50 -27.87
N ILE A 169 20.58 -4.19 -27.78
CA ILE A 169 20.62 -3.30 -28.96
C ILE A 169 22.02 -3.29 -29.58
N ASP A 170 23.08 -3.16 -28.78
CA ASP A 170 24.46 -3.12 -29.27
C ASP A 170 24.89 -4.46 -29.87
N TYR A 171 24.43 -5.58 -29.30
CA TYR A 171 24.63 -6.90 -29.87
C TYR A 171 23.96 -7.06 -31.23
N VAL A 172 22.69 -6.64 -31.36
CA VAL A 172 21.96 -6.74 -32.63
C VAL A 172 22.58 -5.82 -33.69
N LYS A 173 23.09 -4.64 -33.32
CA LYS A 173 23.83 -3.77 -34.24
C LYS A 173 25.09 -4.45 -34.80
N SER A 174 25.79 -5.22 -33.97
CA SER A 174 27.06 -5.85 -34.35
C SER A 174 26.86 -7.17 -35.13
N ASN A 175 25.86 -7.97 -34.74
CA ASN A 175 25.66 -9.32 -35.26
C ASN A 175 24.42 -9.47 -36.16
N GLY A 176 23.67 -8.38 -36.37
CA GLY A 176 22.49 -8.29 -37.23
C GLY A 176 21.19 -8.82 -36.62
N SER A 177 21.24 -9.89 -35.81
CA SER A 177 20.05 -10.47 -35.18
C SER A 177 20.34 -11.11 -33.82
N ILE A 178 19.31 -11.27 -32.99
CA ILE A 178 19.39 -12.00 -31.73
C ILE A 178 18.16 -12.90 -31.55
N ASP A 179 18.35 -14.08 -30.99
CA ASP A 179 17.25 -14.95 -30.54
C ASP A 179 17.13 -14.96 -29.01
N THR A 180 16.08 -15.59 -28.50
CA THR A 180 15.83 -15.61 -27.05
C THR A 180 16.91 -16.37 -26.28
N GLU A 181 17.51 -17.42 -26.84
CA GLU A 181 18.53 -18.22 -26.17
C GLU A 181 19.87 -17.47 -26.09
N THR A 182 20.25 -16.79 -27.17
CA THR A 182 21.43 -15.93 -27.23
C THR A 182 21.25 -14.73 -26.31
N CYS A 183 20.08 -14.09 -26.30
CA CYS A 183 19.77 -13.01 -25.36
C CYS A 183 19.88 -13.46 -23.90
N GLN A 184 19.41 -14.68 -23.59
CA GLN A 184 19.52 -15.28 -22.26
C GLN A 184 20.99 -15.42 -21.83
N LYS A 185 21.81 -16.05 -22.68
CA LYS A 185 23.23 -16.30 -22.40
C LYS A 185 24.03 -15.00 -22.32
N PHE A 186 23.76 -14.06 -23.22
CA PHE A 186 24.49 -12.80 -23.31
C PHE A 186 24.18 -11.84 -22.16
N CYS A 187 22.90 -11.74 -21.77
CA CYS A 187 22.49 -10.84 -20.69
C CYS A 187 22.51 -11.50 -19.30
N LEU A 188 22.82 -12.81 -19.20
CA LEU A 188 22.77 -13.59 -17.96
C LEU A 188 21.42 -13.48 -17.22
N ILE A 189 20.32 -13.43 -17.97
CA ILE A 189 18.95 -13.34 -17.43
C ILE A 189 18.19 -14.65 -17.63
N SER A 190 17.06 -14.84 -16.95
CA SER A 190 16.21 -16.01 -17.16
C SER A 190 15.58 -15.99 -18.55
N ARG A 191 15.26 -17.18 -19.09
CA ARG A 191 14.62 -17.34 -20.41
C ARG A 191 13.33 -16.53 -20.55
N PHE A 192 12.51 -16.51 -19.49
CA PHE A 192 11.26 -15.74 -19.47
C PHE A 192 11.51 -14.23 -19.50
N ARG A 193 12.54 -13.75 -18.77
CA ARG A 193 12.94 -12.34 -18.76
C ARG A 193 13.51 -11.90 -20.11
N ALA A 194 14.32 -12.75 -20.76
CA ALA A 194 14.80 -12.53 -22.13
C ALA A 194 13.64 -12.44 -23.14
N TYR A 195 12.69 -13.39 -23.08
CA TYR A 195 11.50 -13.35 -23.94
C TYR A 195 10.70 -12.06 -23.75
N ARG A 196 10.41 -11.66 -22.50
CA ARG A 196 9.69 -10.42 -22.20
C ARG A 196 10.45 -9.18 -22.67
N LEU A 197 11.77 -9.14 -22.48
CA LEU A 197 12.62 -8.03 -22.92
C LEU A 197 12.53 -7.83 -24.44
N LEU A 198 12.70 -8.91 -25.21
CA LEU A 198 12.62 -8.87 -26.67
C LEU A 198 11.23 -8.49 -27.15
N LYS A 199 10.17 -9.05 -26.54
CA LYS A 199 8.78 -8.71 -26.88
C LYS A 199 8.45 -7.25 -26.57
N ARG A 200 9.01 -6.70 -25.49
CA ARG A 200 8.86 -5.29 -25.14
C ARG A 200 9.54 -4.40 -26.19
N LEU A 201 10.78 -4.70 -26.56
CA LEU A 201 11.51 -3.97 -27.61
C LEU A 201 10.83 -4.08 -28.98
N GLU A 202 10.15 -5.18 -29.25
CA GLU A 202 9.28 -5.36 -30.42
C GLU A 202 8.06 -4.41 -30.35
N SER A 203 7.34 -4.38 -29.22
CA SER A 203 6.19 -3.48 -29.04
C SER A 203 6.56 -1.99 -29.03
N GLU A 204 7.77 -1.65 -28.56
CA GLU A 204 8.33 -0.29 -28.59
C GLU A 204 8.84 0.09 -30.00
N GLY A 205 8.81 -0.84 -30.97
CA GLY A 205 9.25 -0.61 -32.34
C GLY A 205 10.76 -0.51 -32.51
N THR A 206 11.56 -0.88 -31.50
CA THR A 206 13.03 -0.85 -31.58
C THR A 206 13.57 -2.09 -32.30
N LEU A 207 12.92 -3.24 -32.08
CA LEU A 207 13.21 -4.49 -32.77
C LEU A 207 12.01 -4.93 -33.60
N LYS A 208 12.28 -5.68 -34.67
CA LYS A 208 11.26 -6.36 -35.45
C LYS A 208 11.50 -7.86 -35.37
N LYS A 209 10.44 -8.62 -35.14
CA LYS A 209 10.51 -10.08 -35.14
C LYS A 209 10.44 -10.60 -36.57
N GLU A 210 11.43 -11.40 -36.93
CA GLU A 210 11.52 -12.10 -38.20
C GLU A 210 11.38 -13.61 -37.99
N GLY A 211 10.55 -14.23 -38.83
CA GLY A 211 10.29 -15.67 -38.79
C GLY A 211 9.24 -16.12 -37.77
N ALA A 212 8.95 -17.41 -37.78
CA ALA A 212 7.94 -18.04 -36.94
C ALA A 212 8.50 -19.22 -36.13
N GLY A 213 7.90 -19.47 -34.97
CA GLY A 213 8.22 -20.62 -34.12
C GLY A 213 9.62 -20.56 -33.50
N LYS A 214 10.28 -21.73 -33.41
CA LYS A 214 11.60 -21.90 -32.75
C LYS A 214 12.75 -21.17 -33.43
N ARG A 215 12.57 -20.70 -34.67
CA ARG A 215 13.58 -19.97 -35.45
C ARG A 215 13.31 -18.47 -35.52
N ALA A 216 12.38 -17.96 -34.73
CA ALA A 216 12.12 -16.53 -34.67
C ALA A 216 13.36 -15.79 -34.14
N ARG A 217 13.78 -14.75 -34.87
CA ARG A 217 14.89 -13.86 -34.52
C ARG A 217 14.38 -12.44 -34.45
N TYR A 218 15.09 -11.60 -33.71
CA TYR A 218 14.80 -10.17 -33.60
C TYR A 218 15.92 -9.40 -34.25
N VAL A 219 15.56 -8.52 -35.18
CA VAL A 219 16.45 -7.62 -35.91
C VAL A 219 16.11 -6.18 -35.55
N LEU A 220 17.01 -5.23 -35.81
CA LEU A 220 16.69 -3.82 -35.64
C LEU A 220 15.56 -3.42 -36.57
N ALA A 221 14.57 -2.72 -36.03
CA ALA A 221 13.56 -2.08 -36.87
C ALA A 221 14.26 -0.97 -37.67
N THR A 222 14.40 -1.17 -38.97
CA THR A 222 14.90 -0.12 -39.87
C THR A 222 13.93 1.06 -39.77
N ALA A 223 14.44 2.25 -39.42
CA ALA A 223 13.66 3.48 -39.47
C ALA A 223 13.14 3.64 -40.91
N GLN A 224 11.83 3.49 -41.09
CA GLN A 224 11.14 3.86 -42.33
C GLN A 224 10.87 5.35 -42.33
#